data_AF-A0A7V9H3E0-F1
#
_entry.id   AF-A0A7V9H3E0-F1
#
_cell.length_a   1.000
_cell.length_b   1.000
_cell.length_c   1.000
_cell.angle_alpha   90.00
_cell.angle_beta   90.00
_cell.angle_gamma   90.00
#
_symmetry.space_group_name_H-M   'P 1'
#
loop_
_entity.id
_entity.type
_entity.pdbx_description
1 polymer ?
#
loop_
_entity_poly.entity_id
_entity_poly.type
_entity_poly.pdbx_seq_one_letter_code
_entity_poly.pdbx_strand_id
1 'polypeptide(L)'
;MFLRIDKLQIDLPRPEQADPESAGVVQELMGGKFGEMSTLMNYTYQSFNMRGKSKIRPYYDLVANIAAEEMGHIELVANTVNLLLDQTEASTD
;
A
#
# COMPACT_ATOMS: atom_id res chain seq x y z
N MET A 1 -3.84 16.56 -7.48
CA MET A 1 -2.51 16.79 -6.87
C MET A 1 -2.40 15.85 -5.68
N PHE A 2 -1.20 15.41 -5.34
CA PHE A 2 -0.94 14.52 -4.21
C PHE A 2 0.02 15.21 -3.24
N LEU A 3 -0.13 14.93 -1.96
CA LEU A 3 0.82 15.26 -0.92
C LEU A 3 1.29 13.93 -0.30
N ARG A 4 2.51 13.90 0.23
CA ARG A 4 3.03 12.75 0.96
C ARG A 4 3.33 13.16 2.39
N ILE A 5 2.93 12.31 3.33
CA ILE A 5 3.29 12.40 4.74
C ILE A 5 4.30 11.28 4.98
N ASP A 6 5.44 11.59 5.58
CA ASP A 6 6.50 10.61 5.86
C ASP A 6 6.14 9.78 7.11
N LYS A 7 5.09 8.97 6.99
CA LYS A 7 4.59 8.10 8.06
C LYS A 7 3.77 6.95 7.45
N LEU A 8 4.00 5.73 7.92
CA LEU A 8 3.15 4.58 7.61
C LEU A 8 1.74 4.74 8.20
N GLN A 9 0.76 4.11 7.57
CA GLN A 9 -0.64 4.15 8.02
C GLN A 9 -0.82 3.52 9.42
N ILE A 10 0.02 2.54 9.75
CA ILE A 10 0.17 1.96 11.09
C ILE A 10 1.65 1.68 11.37
N ASP A 11 1.99 1.55 12.65
CA ASP A 11 3.32 1.09 13.06
C ASP A 11 3.46 -0.42 12.78
N LEU A 12 4.64 -0.83 12.31
CA LEU A 12 4.98 -2.23 12.08
C LEU A 12 5.95 -2.73 13.16
N PRO A 13 5.70 -3.89 13.78
CA PRO A 13 6.68 -4.50 14.68
C PRO A 13 7.90 -4.97 13.87
N ARG A 14 9.09 -4.91 14.49
CA ARG A 14 10.31 -5.47 13.90
C ARG A 14 10.33 -6.99 14.11
N PRO A 15 10.53 -7.81 13.06
CA PRO A 15 10.75 -9.24 13.21
C PRO A 15 12.01 -9.55 14.03
N GLU A 16 12.03 -10.68 14.74
CA GLU A 16 13.21 -11.12 15.51
C GLU A 16 14.39 -11.49 14.59
N GLN A 17 14.09 -12.01 13.40
CA GLN A 17 15.06 -12.43 12.39
C GLN A 17 14.48 -12.22 10.98
N ALA A 18 15.37 -12.14 9.99
CA ALA A 18 14.97 -12.14 8.59
C ALA A 18 14.24 -13.44 8.21
N ASP A 19 13.21 -13.31 7.36
CA ASP A 19 12.43 -14.40 6.78
C ASP A 19 12.17 -14.12 5.28
N PRO A 20 13.11 -14.49 4.40
CA PRO A 20 12.97 -14.30 2.95
C PRO A 20 11.84 -15.12 2.31
N GLU A 21 11.45 -16.24 2.91
CA GLU A 21 10.34 -17.07 2.39
C GLU A 21 9.02 -16.34 2.59
N SER A 22 8.76 -15.88 3.82
CA SER A 22 7.58 -15.05 4.12
C SER A 22 7.57 -13.76 3.30
N ALA A 23 8.73 -13.10 3.11
CA ALA A 23 8.83 -11.94 2.22
C ALA A 23 8.36 -12.27 0.79
N GLY A 24 8.76 -13.43 0.26
CA GLY A 24 8.31 -13.92 -1.04
C GLY A 24 6.80 -14.18 -1.11
N VAL A 25 6.17 -14.66 -0.03
CA VAL A 25 4.72 -14.84 0.04
C VAL A 25 3.99 -13.50 0.11
N VAL A 26 4.47 -12.57 0.94
CA VAL A 26 3.87 -11.21 1.10
C VAL A 26 3.94 -10.41 -0.20
N GLN A 27 4.90 -10.69 -1.09
CA GLN A 27 4.96 -10.06 -2.42
C GLN A 27 3.70 -10.27 -3.27
N GLU A 28 2.94 -11.36 -3.07
CA GLU A 28 1.65 -11.55 -3.75
C GLU A 28 0.62 -10.48 -3.31
N LEU A 29 0.70 -10.03 -2.06
CA LEU A 29 -0.13 -8.93 -1.57
C LEU A 29 0.32 -7.57 -2.12
N MET A 30 1.55 -7.43 -2.64
CA MET A 30 2.03 -6.20 -3.26
C MET A 30 1.77 -6.17 -4.77
N GLY A 31 2.48 -7.03 -5.51
CA GLY A 31 2.52 -7.04 -6.97
C GLY A 31 1.74 -8.18 -7.61
N GLY A 32 1.12 -9.06 -6.80
CA GLY A 32 0.25 -10.12 -7.28
C GLY A 32 -1.00 -9.59 -7.95
N LYS A 33 -1.74 -10.49 -8.63
CA LYS A 33 -2.90 -10.10 -9.44
C LYS A 33 -3.96 -9.36 -8.62
N PHE A 34 -4.10 -9.74 -7.35
CA PHE A 34 -5.05 -9.14 -6.40
C PHE A 34 -4.35 -8.36 -5.28
N GLY A 35 -3.08 -7.98 -5.48
CA GLY A 35 -2.32 -7.19 -4.52
C GLY A 35 -2.65 -5.70 -4.57
N GLU A 36 -2.01 -4.94 -3.69
CA GLU A 36 -2.28 -3.52 -3.47
C GLU A 36 -1.94 -2.64 -4.68
N MET A 37 -0.99 -3.07 -5.53
CA MET A 37 -0.75 -2.38 -6.80
C MET A 37 -1.97 -2.45 -7.74
N SER A 38 -2.70 -3.57 -7.71
CA SER A 38 -3.93 -3.73 -8.50
C SER A 38 -5.06 -2.87 -7.95
N THR A 39 -5.30 -2.86 -6.64
CA THR A 39 -6.35 -2.01 -6.02
C THR A 39 -6.04 -0.53 -6.26
N LEU A 40 -4.82 -0.09 -5.97
CA LEU A 40 -4.34 1.27 -6.20
C LEU A 40 -4.58 1.71 -7.64
N MET A 41 -4.08 0.93 -8.60
CA MET A 41 -4.16 1.35 -10.00
C MET A 41 -5.60 1.29 -10.51
N ASN A 42 -6.40 0.29 -10.12
CA ASN A 42 -7.80 0.23 -10.51
C ASN A 42 -8.57 1.47 -10.06
N TYR A 43 -8.50 1.82 -8.77
CA TYR A 43 -9.24 2.97 -8.26
C TYR A 43 -8.66 4.30 -8.76
N THR A 44 -7.33 4.39 -8.92
CA THR A 44 -6.68 5.57 -9.50
C THR A 44 -7.19 5.84 -10.91
N TYR A 45 -7.11 4.85 -11.81
CA TYR A 45 -7.58 5.01 -13.19
C TYR A 45 -9.08 5.23 -13.28
N GLN A 46 -9.88 4.58 -12.43
CA GLN A 46 -11.33 4.84 -12.35
C GLN A 46 -11.60 6.29 -11.92
N SER A 47 -10.92 6.79 -10.89
CA SER A 47 -11.09 8.18 -10.42
C SER A 47 -10.75 9.20 -11.52
N PHE A 48 -9.72 8.92 -12.33
CA PHE A 48 -9.35 9.75 -13.47
C PHE A 48 -10.43 9.72 -14.55
N ASN A 49 -10.89 8.52 -14.91
CA ASN A 49 -11.79 8.27 -16.03
C ASN A 49 -13.29 8.48 -15.72
N MET A 50 -13.66 8.68 -14.45
CA MET A 50 -15.06 8.91 -14.06
C MET A 50 -15.66 10.13 -14.77
N ARG A 51 -16.87 9.93 -15.31
CA ARG A 51 -17.61 10.93 -16.09
C ARG A 51 -18.68 11.60 -15.25
N GLY A 52 -18.96 12.87 -15.53
CA GLY A 52 -20.02 13.61 -14.83
C GLY A 52 -19.76 13.75 -13.33
N LYS A 53 -18.49 13.88 -12.91
CA LYS A 53 -18.05 13.88 -11.49
C LYS A 53 -18.87 14.79 -10.58
N SER A 54 -19.38 15.92 -11.08
CA SER A 54 -20.27 16.81 -10.32
C SER A 54 -21.65 16.21 -10.04
N LYS A 55 -22.20 15.41 -10.96
CA LYS A 55 -23.50 14.74 -10.84
C LYS A 55 -23.44 13.48 -9.98
N ILE A 56 -22.31 12.79 -9.99
CA ILE A 56 -22.07 11.54 -9.23
C ILE A 56 -21.07 11.76 -8.09
N ARG A 57 -21.09 12.96 -7.48
CA ARG A 57 -20.06 13.41 -6.54
C ARG A 57 -19.77 12.42 -5.41
N PRO A 58 -20.75 11.81 -4.73
CA PRO A 58 -20.47 10.85 -3.65
C PRO A 58 -19.66 9.63 -4.10
N TYR A 59 -19.91 9.13 -5.32
CA TYR A 59 -19.21 7.97 -5.86
C TYR A 59 -17.80 8.34 -6.33
N TYR A 60 -17.66 9.51 -6.95
CA TYR A 60 -16.34 10.04 -7.31
C TYR A 60 -15.47 10.25 -6.07
N ASP A 61 -16.02 10.86 -5.02
CA ASP A 61 -15.27 11.10 -3.78
C ASP A 61 -14.89 9.78 -3.12
N LEU A 62 -15.78 8.79 -3.09
CA LEU A 62 -15.47 7.46 -2.57
C LEU A 62 -14.29 6.81 -3.31
N VAL A 63 -14.37 6.71 -4.64
CA VAL A 63 -13.32 6.04 -5.43
C VAL A 63 -12.00 6.82 -5.39
N ALA A 64 -12.04 8.14 -5.48
CA ALA A 64 -10.85 8.97 -5.39
C ALA A 64 -10.20 8.92 -4.00
N ASN A 65 -11.00 8.80 -2.93
CA ASN A 65 -10.50 8.68 -1.57
C ASN A 65 -9.85 7.32 -1.32
N ILE A 66 -10.50 6.22 -1.75
CA ILE A 66 -9.91 4.88 -1.64
C ILE A 66 -8.61 4.82 -2.45
N ALA A 67 -8.58 5.35 -3.68
CA ALA A 67 -7.34 5.40 -4.47
C ALA A 67 -6.18 6.12 -3.74
N ALA A 68 -6.48 7.12 -2.91
CA ALA A 68 -5.47 7.78 -2.10
C ALA A 68 -5.01 6.91 -0.91
N GLU A 69 -5.91 6.16 -0.29
CA GLU A 69 -5.61 5.21 0.78
C GLU A 69 -4.71 4.05 0.29
N GLU A 70 -4.99 3.49 -0.89
CA GLU A 70 -4.20 2.39 -1.45
C GLU A 70 -2.72 2.75 -1.69
N MET A 71 -2.41 4.05 -1.79
CA MET A 71 -1.01 4.52 -1.85
C MET A 71 -0.28 4.23 -0.53
N GLY A 72 -0.96 4.35 0.59
CA GLY A 72 -0.45 3.98 1.92
C GLY A 72 -0.36 2.47 2.08
N HIS A 73 -1.29 1.69 1.52
CA HIS A 73 -1.23 0.23 1.56
C HIS A 73 -0.02 -0.32 0.79
N ILE A 74 0.26 0.16 -0.43
CA ILE A 74 1.46 -0.29 -1.14
C ILE A 74 2.75 0.08 -0.39
N GLU A 75 2.79 1.24 0.28
CA GLU A 75 3.92 1.66 1.11
C GLU A 75 4.07 0.75 2.33
N LEU A 76 2.97 0.40 2.98
CA LEU A 76 2.94 -0.48 4.15
C LEU A 76 3.37 -1.91 3.82
N VAL A 77 2.87 -2.49 2.72
CA VAL A 77 3.27 -3.83 2.29
C VAL A 77 4.73 -3.85 1.85
N ALA A 78 5.20 -2.83 1.12
CA ALA A 78 6.61 -2.72 0.75
C ALA A 78 7.53 -2.65 1.98
N ASN A 79 7.14 -1.88 3.01
CA ASN A 79 7.89 -1.82 4.27
C ASN A 79 7.86 -3.16 5.02
N THR A 80 6.74 -3.90 4.96
CA THR A 80 6.64 -5.24 5.55
C THR A 80 7.61 -6.22 4.87
N VAL A 81 7.66 -6.22 3.53
CA VAL A 81 8.63 -7.03 2.76
C VAL A 81 10.07 -6.64 3.11
N ASN A 82 10.37 -5.35 3.19
CA ASN A 82 11.70 -4.87 3.56
C ASN A 82 12.12 -5.31 4.97
N LEU A 83 11.21 -5.24 5.96
CA LEU A 83 11.48 -5.71 7.32
C LEU A 83 11.75 -7.22 7.36
N LEU A 84 11.02 -8.01 6.58
CA LEU A 84 11.26 -9.46 6.49
C LEU A 84 12.59 -9.81 5.80
N LEU A 85 13.11 -8.92 4.95
CA LEU A 85 14.41 -9.10 4.30
C LEU A 85 15.57 -8.47 5.06
N ASP A 86 15.29 -7.70 6.11
CA ASP A 86 16.30 -7.00 6.88
C ASP A 86 17.13 -7.99 7.71
N GLN A 87 18.39 -8.17 7.31
CA GLN A 87 19.35 -9.04 7.99
C GLN A 87 20.07 -8.34 9.15
N THR A 88 19.78 -7.07 9.41
CA THR A 88 20.33 -6.42 10.60
C THR A 88 19.64 -7.00 11.83
N GLU A 89 20.43 -7.66 12.69
CA GLU A 89 19.95 -8.17 13.97
C GLU A 89 19.23 -7.03 14.71
N ALA A 90 18.12 -7.35 15.38
CA ALA A 90 17.46 -6.40 16.26
C ALA A 90 18.50 -5.88 17.25
N SER A 91 18.79 -4.57 17.21
CA SER A 91 19.76 -3.94 18.08
C SER A 91 19.40 -4.27 19.53
N THR A 92 20.28 -4.99 20.21
CA THR A 92 20.20 -5.31 21.62
C THR A 92 20.55 -4.06 22.43
N ASP A 93 19.63 -3.09 22.45
CA ASP A 93 19.61 -1.99 23.41
C ASP A 93 18.67 -2.31 24.57
#